data_AF-A0A2E2TIV9-F1
#
_entry.id   AF-A0A2E2TIV9-F1
#
_cell.length_a   1.000
_cell.length_b   1.000
_cell.length_c   1.000
_cell.angle_alpha   90.00
_cell.angle_beta   90.00
_cell.angle_gamma   90.00
#
_symmetry.space_group_name_H-M   'P 1'
#
loop_
_entity.id
_entity.type
_entity.pdbx_description
1 polymer ?
#
loop_
_entity_poly.entity_id
_entity_poly.type
_entity_poly.pdbx_seq_one_letter_code
_entity_poly.pdbx_strand_id
1 'polypeptide(L)'
;MNIYNNAVYQESRQFNGTTQWYKHFLGIILTDGIRWLRDSLNCYWLVDDIAIFSSDFRGNEDFIVAEFRSKDDGGFGKHVLLLPSEY
;
A
#
# COMPACT_ATOMS: atom_id res chain seq x y z
N MET A 1 -5.72 13.47 15.98
CA MET A 1 -6.12 12.34 15.13
C MET A 1 -7.45 12.70 14.47
N ASN A 2 -7.48 12.98 13.16
CA ASN A 2 -8.69 13.42 12.47
C ASN A 2 -9.72 12.27 12.38
N ILE A 3 -11.01 12.56 12.58
CA ILE A 3 -12.11 11.58 12.68
C ILE A 3 -12.20 10.69 11.44
N TYR A 4 -11.88 11.26 10.26
CA TYR A 4 -11.79 10.56 8.98
C TYR A 4 -10.74 9.44 8.97
N ASN A 5 -9.60 9.62 9.65
CA ASN A 5 -8.55 8.59 9.73
C ASN A 5 -8.97 7.41 10.61
N ASN A 6 -9.94 7.59 11.52
CA ASN A 6 -10.38 6.52 12.40
C ASN A 6 -11.32 5.55 11.67
N ALA A 7 -12.26 6.07 10.87
CA ALA A 7 -13.19 5.21 10.10
C ALA A 7 -12.43 4.28 9.13
N VAL A 8 -11.54 4.85 8.32
CA VAL A 8 -10.71 4.08 7.37
C VAL A 8 -9.83 3.06 8.09
N TYR A 9 -9.28 3.42 9.25
CA TYR A 9 -8.51 2.50 10.07
C TYR A 9 -9.37 1.33 10.56
N GLN A 10 -10.57 1.57 11.09
CA GLN A 10 -11.44 0.48 11.54
C GLN A 10 -11.87 -0.44 10.38
N GLU A 11 -12.23 0.14 9.24
CA GLU A 11 -12.63 -0.61 8.05
C GLU A 11 -11.47 -1.45 7.49
N SER A 12 -10.23 -0.97 7.58
CA SER A 12 -9.06 -1.75 7.16
C SER A 12 -8.80 -2.99 8.03
N ARG A 13 -9.31 -3.06 9.27
CA ARG A 13 -9.07 -4.20 10.17
C ARG A 13 -9.80 -5.47 9.75
N GLN A 14 -10.76 -5.38 8.83
CA GLN A 14 -11.45 -6.55 8.29
C GLN A 14 -10.56 -7.40 7.38
N PHE A 15 -9.47 -6.82 6.84
CA PHE A 15 -8.52 -7.54 5.99
C PHE A 15 -7.53 -8.31 6.88
N ASN A 16 -7.74 -9.61 7.05
CA ASN A 16 -6.91 -10.52 7.85
C ASN A 16 -6.16 -11.56 6.99
N GLY A 17 -5.85 -11.19 5.75
CA GLY A 17 -5.22 -12.02 4.73
C GLY A 17 -5.57 -11.47 3.36
N THR A 18 -5.11 -12.14 2.30
CA THR A 18 -5.45 -11.78 0.92
C THR A 18 -6.13 -12.94 0.22
N THR A 19 -7.34 -12.67 -0.26
CA THR A 19 -8.14 -13.63 -1.04
C THR A 19 -7.98 -13.44 -2.53
N GLN A 20 -7.77 -12.19 -2.96
CA GLN A 20 -7.65 -11.81 -4.36
C GLN A 20 -6.44 -10.92 -4.58
N TRP A 21 -5.78 -11.18 -5.70
CA TRP A 21 -4.55 -10.51 -6.12
C TRP A 21 -4.84 -9.71 -7.38
N TYR A 22 -4.49 -8.42 -7.36
CA TYR A 22 -4.79 -7.52 -8.47
C TYR A 22 -3.51 -7.08 -9.15
N LYS A 23 -3.30 -7.51 -10.40
CA LYS A 23 -2.16 -7.07 -11.20
C LYS A 23 -2.28 -5.57 -11.50
N HIS A 24 -1.23 -4.84 -11.17
CA HIS A 24 -1.08 -3.45 -11.52
C HIS A 24 -0.32 -3.32 -12.85
N PHE A 25 -0.67 -2.33 -13.68
CA PHE A 25 -0.05 -2.17 -15.00
C PHE A 25 1.47 -1.92 -14.94
N LEU A 26 1.95 -1.37 -13.83
CA LEU A 26 3.38 -1.19 -13.56
C LEU A 26 4.11 -2.46 -13.17
N GLY A 27 3.47 -3.64 -13.09
CA GLY A 27 4.16 -4.91 -12.78
C GLY A 27 4.35 -5.18 -11.28
N ILE A 28 3.42 -4.69 -10.44
CA ILE A 28 3.29 -5.10 -9.03
C ILE A 28 1.95 -5.77 -8.80
N ILE A 29 1.79 -6.49 -7.69
CA ILE A 29 0.52 -7.12 -7.32
C ILE A 29 -0.01 -6.46 -6.06
N LEU A 30 -1.27 -6.04 -6.10
CA LEU A 30 -1.95 -5.46 -4.96
C LEU A 30 -2.77 -6.54 -4.24
N THR A 31 -2.72 -6.51 -2.92
CA THR A 31 -3.67 -7.23 -2.07
C THR A 31 -5.04 -6.57 -2.11
N ASP A 32 -6.06 -7.30 -1.71
CA ASP A 32 -7.41 -6.80 -1.42
C ASP A 32 -7.40 -5.58 -0.51
N GLY A 33 -6.67 -5.63 0.61
CA GLY A 33 -6.59 -4.50 1.53
C GLY A 33 -6.00 -3.23 0.89
N ILE A 34 -4.94 -3.36 0.09
CA ILE A 34 -4.31 -2.23 -0.59
C ILE A 34 -5.19 -1.71 -1.74
N ARG A 35 -5.76 -2.60 -2.53
CA ARG A 35 -6.68 -2.24 -3.61
C ARG A 35 -7.86 -1.44 -3.06
N TRP A 36 -8.46 -1.92 -1.98
CA TRP A 36 -9.53 -1.23 -1.27
C TRP A 36 -9.07 0.12 -0.73
N LEU A 37 -7.93 0.18 -0.03
CA LEU A 37 -7.42 1.43 0.55
C LEU A 37 -7.20 2.50 -0.54
N ARG A 38 -6.59 2.10 -1.66
CA ARG A 38 -6.34 2.95 -2.81
C ARG A 38 -7.64 3.52 -3.40
N ASP A 39 -8.65 2.67 -3.57
CA ASP A 39 -9.93 3.07 -4.13
C ASP A 39 -10.73 3.94 -3.13
N SER A 40 -10.74 3.59 -1.83
CA SER A 40 -11.43 4.34 -0.77
C SER A 40 -10.84 5.74 -0.53
N LEU A 41 -9.52 5.88 -0.64
CA LEU A 41 -8.82 7.15 -0.44
C LEU A 41 -8.51 7.90 -1.74
N ASN A 42 -8.87 7.34 -2.89
CA ASN A 42 -8.50 7.84 -4.22
C ASN A 42 -6.98 8.08 -4.38
N CYS A 43 -6.14 7.30 -3.70
CA CYS A 43 -4.68 7.48 -3.71
C CYS A 43 -3.97 6.59 -4.75
N TYR A 44 -4.47 6.59 -5.98
CA TYR A 44 -3.90 5.84 -7.10
C TYR A 44 -2.44 6.21 -7.36
N TRP A 45 -2.14 7.51 -7.35
CA TRP A 45 -0.80 8.07 -7.54
C TRP A 45 0.22 7.50 -6.56
N LEU A 46 -0.19 7.20 -5.32
CA LEU A 46 0.70 6.70 -4.29
C LEU A 46 1.15 5.27 -4.61
N VAL A 47 0.22 4.46 -5.11
CA VAL A 47 0.53 3.10 -5.55
C VAL A 47 1.43 3.11 -6.78
N ASP A 48 1.21 4.05 -7.70
CA ASP A 48 2.08 4.26 -8.86
C ASP A 48 3.50 4.64 -8.43
N ASP A 49 3.63 5.62 -7.54
CA ASP A 49 4.91 6.07 -7.00
C ASP A 49 5.67 4.93 -6.33
N ILE A 50 5.01 4.20 -5.41
CA ILE A 50 5.67 3.05 -4.76
C ILE A 50 6.12 2.04 -5.80
N ALA A 51 5.28 1.70 -6.79
CA ALA A 51 5.64 0.75 -7.82
C ALA A 51 6.89 1.20 -8.61
N ILE A 52 7.00 2.49 -8.93
CA ILE A 52 8.14 3.07 -9.64
C ILE A 52 9.40 3.01 -8.77
N PHE A 53 9.33 3.50 -7.53
CA PHE A 53 10.47 3.53 -6.61
C PHE A 53 10.89 2.14 -6.13
N SER A 54 9.99 1.17 -6.14
CA SER A 54 10.29 -0.20 -5.75
C SER A 54 10.75 -1.08 -6.92
N SER A 55 10.99 -0.50 -8.09
CA SER A 55 11.29 -1.26 -9.32
C SER A 55 12.54 -2.13 -9.19
N ASP A 56 13.56 -1.67 -8.48
CA ASP A 56 14.81 -2.41 -8.26
C ASP A 56 14.65 -3.63 -7.33
N PHE A 57 13.59 -3.68 -6.51
CA PHE A 57 13.33 -4.79 -5.57
C PHE A 57 12.42 -5.87 -6.15
N ARG A 58 11.92 -5.68 -7.37
CA ARG A 58 11.01 -6.63 -8.02
C ARG A 58 11.76 -7.92 -8.35
N GLY A 59 11.21 -9.06 -7.90
CA GLY A 59 11.77 -10.39 -8.15
C GLY A 59 12.89 -10.82 -7.18
N ASN A 60 13.18 -10.01 -6.15
CA ASN A 60 14.16 -10.35 -5.10
C ASN A 60 13.53 -10.44 -3.72
N GLU A 61 12.37 -9.84 -3.52
CA GLU A 61 11.66 -9.78 -2.24
C GLU A 61 10.27 -10.39 -2.42
N ASP A 62 9.70 -10.99 -1.36
CA ASP A 62 8.31 -11.47 -1.34
C ASP A 62 7.32 -10.34 -1.05
N PHE A 63 7.78 -9.25 -0.40
CA PHE A 63 6.99 -8.10 0.00
C PHE A 63 7.83 -6.82 0.01
N ILE A 64 7.19 -5.70 -0.36
CA ILE A 64 7.74 -4.35 -0.34
C ILE A 64 7.09 -3.60 0.82
N VAL A 65 7.91 -3.06 1.71
CA VAL A 65 7.44 -2.16 2.78
C VAL A 65 7.81 -0.73 2.41
N ALA A 66 6.81 0.10 2.09
CA ALA A 66 6.99 1.52 1.88
C ALA A 66 6.72 2.28 3.18
N GLU A 67 7.73 2.96 3.71
CA GLU A 67 7.58 3.86 4.86
C GLU A 67 7.48 5.31 4.38
N PHE A 68 6.37 5.97 4.73
CA PHE A 68 6.17 7.38 4.42
C PHE A 68 6.45 8.25 5.63
N ARG A 69 7.28 9.28 5.43
CA ARG A 69 7.59 10.31 6.43
C ARG A 69 7.03 11.65 5.98
N SER A 70 6.10 12.20 6.75
CA SER A 70 5.69 13.60 6.63
C SER A 70 6.80 14.48 7.22
N LYS A 71 7.11 15.62 6.58
CA LYS A 71 8.06 16.61 7.13
C LYS A 71 7.50 17.36 8.33
N ASP A 72 6.18 17.45 8.45
CA ASP A 72 5.50 18.31 9.42
C ASP A 72 5.21 17.60 10.75
N ASP A 73 5.15 16.27 10.74
CA ASP A 73 4.93 15.45 11.92
C ASP A 73 6.28 14.89 12.35
N GLY A 74 6.83 15.34 13.50
CA GLY A 74 8.16 15.02 14.01
C GLY A 74 8.46 13.53 14.28
N GLY A 75 8.37 12.69 13.25
CA GLY A 75 8.66 11.26 13.24
C GLY A 75 7.45 10.38 13.56
N PHE A 76 6.48 10.26 12.65
CA PHE A 76 5.64 9.06 12.60
C PHE A 76 5.62 8.49 11.19
N GLY A 77 6.44 7.45 10.98
CA GLY A 77 6.43 6.65 9.77
C GLY A 77 5.12 5.87 9.65
N LYS A 78 4.39 6.05 8.55
CA LYS A 78 3.28 5.16 8.20
C LYS A 78 3.79 4.13 7.21
N HIS A 79 3.64 2.85 7.54
CA HIS A 79 4.09 1.75 6.69
C HIS A 79 2.95 1.27 5.80
N VAL A 80 3.23 1.09 4.51
CA VAL A 80 2.35 0.46 3.53
C VAL A 80 3.06 -0.80 3.02
N LEU A 81 2.40 -1.95 3.11
CA LEU A 81 2.92 -3.22 2.61
C LEU A 81 2.33 -3.47 1.21
N LEU A 82 3.18 -3.46 0.18
CA LEU A 82 2.84 -3.90 -1.17
C LEU A 82 3.52 -5.24 -1.45
N LEU A 83 2.99 -6.02 -2.40
CA LEU A 83 3.59 -7.29 -2.77
C LEU A 83 4.24 -7.17 -4.16
N PRO A 84 5.56 -7.35 -4.28
CA PRO A 84 6.24 -7.48 -5.56
C PRO A 84 5.67 -8.69 -6.30
N SER A 85 5.56 -8.53 -7.60
CA SER A 85 4.95 -9.51 -8.48
C SER A 85 5.88 -10.69 -8.73
N GLU A 86 5.54 -11.88 -8.23
CA GLU A 86 5.89 -13.18 -8.83
C GLU A 86 4.57 -13.98 -8.90
N TYR A 87 3.92 -14.28 -10.03
CA TYR A 87 4.34 -14.74 -11.36
C TYR A 87 3.76 -13.91 -12.54
#